data_AF-A0A7T6ZCC1-F1
#
_entry.id   AF-A0A7T6ZCC1-F1
#
_cell.length_a   1.000
_cell.length_b   1.000
_cell.length_c   1.000
_cell.angle_alpha   90.00
_cell.angle_beta   90.00
_cell.angle_gamma   90.00
#
_symmetry.space_group_name_H-M   'P 1'
#
loop_
_entity.id
_entity.type
_entity.pdbx_description
1 polymer ?
#
loop_
_entity_poly.entity_id
_entity_poly.type
_entity_poly.pdbx_seq_one_letter_code
_entity_poly.pdbx_strand_id
1 'polypeptide(L)'
;MKGWVQTVAITICAISLAGCSESVSIEDATSSVVEIENEKDNVIAYINDILAQEEGMLEEFEEDLAENEADLFSTRDAQVFTNLEERESYLAAINDAAQAMQMENEIIATVLEDGDSEELPMDELEQLNEQTASLHNELNDYVETYGSELQTQDEYFSGLGEDSDFEFLADGIETVNDAQEEAHQLLENIHDELLATENALEDVDTLEEASA
;
A
#
# COMPACT_ATOMS: atom_id res chain seq x y z
N MET A 1 12.81 27.96 70.42
CA MET A 1 13.44 26.78 69.78
C MET A 1 12.66 25.53 70.13
N LYS A 2 11.83 25.06 69.18
CA LYS A 2 11.46 23.67 68.88
C LYS A 2 10.20 23.75 68.04
N GLY A 3 10.39 23.67 66.73
CA GLY A 3 9.32 23.56 65.78
C GLY A 3 8.60 22.24 65.95
N TRP A 4 7.32 22.23 65.59
CA TRP A 4 6.58 21.02 65.31
C TRP A 4 5.92 21.18 63.95
N VAL A 5 6.17 20.16 63.15
CA VAL A 5 5.97 20.04 61.72
C VAL A 5 4.48 20.03 61.40
N GLN A 6 4.07 20.82 60.41
CA GLN A 6 2.75 20.74 59.78
C GLN A 6 2.67 19.45 58.96
N THR A 7 1.77 18.54 59.32
CA THR A 7 1.39 17.42 58.46
C THR A 7 0.41 17.94 57.42
N VAL A 8 0.90 18.19 56.21
CA VAL A 8 0.07 18.45 55.03
C VAL A 8 -0.57 17.12 54.63
N ALA A 9 -1.88 17.01 54.75
CA ALA A 9 -2.64 15.92 54.16
C ALA A 9 -2.71 16.18 52.65
N ILE A 10 -1.92 15.43 51.87
CA ILE A 10 -2.06 15.34 50.43
C ILE A 10 -3.29 14.46 50.18
N THR A 11 -4.45 15.10 50.05
CA THR A 11 -5.63 14.45 49.47
C THR A 11 -5.37 14.31 47.98
N ILE A 12 -5.07 13.07 47.59
CA ILE A 12 -4.91 12.60 46.22
C ILE A 12 -6.12 13.05 45.40
N CYS A 13 -5.90 13.94 44.43
CA CYS A 13 -6.82 14.13 43.33
C CYS A 13 -6.97 12.78 42.64
N ALA A 14 -8.17 12.22 42.68
CA ALA A 14 -8.55 11.17 41.75
C ALA A 14 -8.45 11.79 40.34
N ILE A 15 -7.35 11.49 39.65
CA ILE A 15 -7.27 11.65 38.21
C ILE A 15 -8.21 10.57 37.69
N SER A 16 -9.48 10.92 37.52
CA SER A 16 -10.37 10.21 36.63
C SER A 16 -9.71 10.24 35.26
N LEU A 17 -9.07 9.14 34.90
CA LEU A 17 -8.85 8.74 33.52
C LEU A 17 -10.25 8.58 32.91
N ALA A 18 -10.89 9.70 32.57
CA ALA A 18 -11.75 9.72 31.41
C ALA A 18 -10.80 9.37 30.27
N GLY A 19 -10.85 8.12 29.80
CA GLY A 19 -10.54 7.90 28.41
C GLY A 19 -11.47 8.86 27.66
N CYS A 20 -10.90 9.85 26.99
CA CYS A 20 -11.65 10.61 26.02
C CYS A 20 -12.11 9.59 24.98
N SER A 21 -13.35 9.11 25.10
CA SER A 21 -14.10 8.71 23.93
C SER A 21 -14.28 10.00 23.13
N GLU A 22 -13.29 10.32 22.31
CA GLU A 22 -13.46 11.31 21.27
C GLU A 22 -14.48 10.66 20.33
N SER A 23 -15.73 11.10 20.42
CA SER A 23 -16.80 10.59 19.56
C SER A 23 -16.41 10.92 18.13
N VAL A 24 -16.15 9.89 17.32
CA VAL A 24 -15.91 10.05 15.88
C VAL A 24 -17.16 10.68 15.27
N SER A 25 -16.96 11.71 14.46
CA SER A 25 -17.98 12.60 13.94
C SER A 25 -18.23 12.39 12.45
N ILE A 26 -19.29 13.00 11.93
CA ILE A 26 -19.59 13.04 10.48
C ILE A 26 -18.42 13.64 9.69
N GLU A 27 -17.79 14.69 10.23
CA GLU A 27 -16.63 15.34 9.59
C GLU A 27 -15.44 14.38 9.45
N ASP A 28 -15.27 13.45 10.40
CA ASP A 28 -14.24 12.42 10.32
C ASP A 28 -14.55 11.41 9.20
N ALA A 29 -15.81 10.96 9.07
CA ALA A 29 -16.21 10.05 7.99
C ALA A 29 -16.02 10.68 6.60
N THR A 30 -16.47 11.93 6.40
CA THR A 30 -16.30 12.63 5.13
C THR A 30 -14.81 12.84 4.80
N SER A 31 -13.99 13.17 5.79
CA SER A 31 -12.54 13.28 5.58
C SER A 31 -11.93 11.94 5.17
N SER A 32 -12.33 10.84 5.82
CA SER A 32 -11.83 9.49 5.50
C SER A 32 -12.22 9.04 4.09
N VAL A 33 -13.43 9.36 3.63
CA VAL A 33 -13.87 9.08 2.24
C VAL A 33 -12.93 9.75 1.23
N VAL A 34 -12.62 11.03 1.43
CA VAL A 34 -11.71 11.80 0.56
C VAL A 34 -10.29 11.24 0.59
N GLU A 35 -9.79 10.86 1.76
CA GLU A 35 -8.44 10.28 1.87
C GLU A 35 -8.36 8.89 1.23
N ILE A 36 -9.41 8.06 1.33
CA ILE A 36 -9.49 6.79 0.61
C ILE A 36 -9.46 7.02 -0.91
N GLU A 37 -10.20 8.00 -1.43
CA GLU A 37 -10.17 8.36 -2.86
C GLU A 37 -8.75 8.77 -3.30
N ASN A 38 -8.09 9.64 -2.54
CA ASN A 38 -6.73 10.11 -2.84
C ASN A 38 -5.73 8.95 -2.87
N GLU A 39 -5.78 8.05 -1.87
CA GLU A 39 -4.83 6.95 -1.77
C GLU A 39 -5.10 5.86 -2.83
N LYS A 40 -6.36 5.62 -3.20
CA LYS A 40 -6.72 4.79 -4.36
C LYS A 40 -6.08 5.34 -5.64
N ASP A 41 -6.16 6.65 -5.88
CA ASP A 41 -5.54 7.29 -7.04
C ASP A 41 -4.00 7.19 -7.01
N ASN A 42 -3.39 7.32 -5.83
CA ASN A 42 -1.95 7.10 -5.66
C ASN A 42 -1.56 5.66 -6.01
N VAL A 43 -2.31 4.66 -5.54
CA VAL A 43 -2.10 3.23 -5.88
C VAL A 43 -2.13 3.02 -7.38
N ILE A 44 -3.13 3.58 -8.09
CA ILE A 44 -3.21 3.50 -9.56
C ILE A 44 -1.97 4.11 -10.21
N ALA A 45 -1.52 5.27 -9.75
CA ALA A 45 -0.32 5.91 -10.28
C ALA A 45 0.94 5.04 -10.09
N TYR A 46 1.15 4.50 -8.88
CA TYR A 46 2.32 3.68 -8.59
C TYR A 46 2.34 2.33 -9.32
N ILE A 47 1.17 1.69 -9.50
CA ILE A 47 1.08 0.48 -10.34
C ILE A 47 1.46 0.80 -11.79
N ASN A 48 0.99 1.92 -12.33
CA ASN A 48 1.36 2.33 -13.69
C ASN A 48 2.85 2.66 -13.81
N ASP A 49 3.46 3.26 -12.78
CA ASP A 49 4.90 3.51 -12.74
C ASP A 49 5.69 2.19 -12.74
N ILE A 50 5.26 1.17 -11.99
CA ILE A 50 5.85 -0.18 -12.04
C ILE A 50 5.78 -0.76 -13.45
N LEU A 51 4.59 -0.75 -14.07
CA LEU A 51 4.40 -1.31 -15.41
C LEU A 51 5.25 -0.59 -16.48
N ALA A 52 5.45 0.71 -16.34
CA ALA A 52 6.33 1.48 -17.23
C ALA A 52 7.80 1.07 -17.09
N GLN A 53 8.25 0.77 -15.86
CA GLN A 53 9.60 0.28 -15.61
C GLN A 53 9.81 -1.14 -16.15
N GLU A 54 8.79 -2.01 -16.04
CA GLU A 54 8.84 -3.35 -16.63
C GLU A 54 8.95 -3.33 -18.16
N GLU A 55 8.25 -2.42 -18.84
CA GLU A 55 8.31 -2.29 -20.30
C GLU A 55 9.74 -1.95 -20.78
N GLY A 56 10.50 -1.17 -20.01
CA GLY A 56 11.87 -0.78 -20.31
C GLY A 56 12.94 -1.81 -19.96
N MET A 57 12.67 -2.72 -19.02
CA MET A 57 13.68 -3.60 -18.43
C MET A 57 14.39 -4.52 -19.43
N LEU A 58 13.68 -5.03 -20.45
CA LEU A 58 14.32 -5.91 -21.44
C LEU A 58 15.35 -5.16 -22.30
N GLU A 59 15.06 -3.91 -22.69
CA GLU A 59 16.00 -3.09 -23.46
C GLU A 59 17.23 -2.77 -22.60
N GLU A 60 17.03 -2.37 -21.34
CA GLU A 60 18.12 -2.14 -20.38
C GLU A 60 19.01 -3.38 -20.20
N PHE A 61 18.39 -4.56 -20.06
CA PHE A 61 19.12 -5.82 -19.94
C PHE A 61 19.93 -6.17 -21.18
N GLU A 62 19.36 -5.98 -22.38
CA GLU A 62 20.07 -6.21 -23.65
C GLU A 62 21.25 -5.24 -23.83
N GLU A 63 21.09 -3.97 -23.43
CA GLU A 63 22.15 -2.97 -23.44
C GLU A 63 23.28 -3.35 -22.48
N ASP A 64 22.96 -3.69 -21.23
CA ASP A 64 23.94 -4.10 -20.21
C ASP A 64 24.75 -5.34 -20.67
N LEU A 65 24.09 -6.31 -21.33
CA LEU A 65 24.77 -7.47 -21.91
C LEU A 65 25.65 -7.12 -23.12
N ALA A 66 25.23 -6.18 -23.98
CA ALA A 66 25.95 -5.79 -25.18
C ALA A 66 27.26 -5.07 -24.87
N GLU A 67 27.35 -4.39 -23.72
CA GLU A 67 28.59 -3.77 -23.23
C GLU A 67 29.65 -4.82 -22.83
N ASN A 68 29.27 -6.10 -22.70
CA ASN A 68 30.18 -7.24 -22.48
C ASN A 68 30.91 -7.17 -21.12
N GLU A 69 30.25 -6.58 -20.13
CA GLU A 69 30.78 -6.30 -18.82
C GLU A 69 30.02 -7.10 -17.75
N ALA A 70 30.33 -8.40 -17.61
CA ALA A 70 29.91 -9.16 -16.41
C ALA A 70 30.34 -8.45 -15.09
N ASP A 71 31.35 -7.58 -15.19
CA ASP A 71 31.74 -6.65 -14.14
C ASP A 71 30.60 -5.69 -13.73
N LEU A 72 29.74 -5.19 -14.63
CA LEU A 72 28.59 -4.32 -14.30
C LEU A 72 27.59 -5.04 -13.39
N PHE A 73 27.31 -6.30 -13.67
CA PHE A 73 26.43 -7.11 -12.85
C PHE A 73 27.06 -7.41 -11.48
N SER A 74 28.37 -7.68 -11.46
CA SER A 74 29.13 -7.90 -10.23
C SER A 74 29.22 -6.67 -9.32
N THR A 75 29.36 -5.48 -9.91
CA THR A 75 29.43 -4.20 -9.16
C THR A 75 28.06 -3.59 -8.90
N ARG A 76 27.00 -4.16 -9.47
CA ARG A 76 25.62 -3.65 -9.45
C ARG A 76 25.48 -2.26 -10.10
N ASP A 77 26.32 -1.98 -11.09
CA ASP A 77 26.26 -0.74 -11.88
C ASP A 77 25.41 -0.90 -13.15
N ALA A 78 24.91 -2.11 -13.44
CA ALA A 78 23.98 -2.40 -14.54
C ALA A 78 22.64 -1.66 -14.36
N GLN A 79 22.04 -1.20 -15.45
CA GLN A 79 20.82 -0.39 -15.44
C GLN A 79 19.64 -1.14 -14.80
N VAL A 80 19.57 -2.47 -14.99
CA VAL A 80 18.53 -3.32 -14.39
C VAL A 80 18.44 -3.21 -12.87
N PHE A 81 19.54 -2.91 -12.16
CA PHE A 81 19.48 -2.72 -10.70
C PHE A 81 18.84 -1.39 -10.29
N THR A 82 19.06 -0.33 -11.06
CA THR A 82 18.37 0.94 -10.83
C THR A 82 16.87 0.78 -11.07
N ASN A 83 16.50 0.05 -12.13
CA ASN A 83 15.11 -0.29 -12.42
C ASN A 83 14.46 -1.10 -11.28
N LEU A 84 15.15 -2.11 -10.74
CA LEU A 84 14.69 -2.86 -9.57
C LEU A 84 14.48 -1.96 -8.35
N GLU A 85 15.45 -1.09 -8.02
CA GLU A 85 15.34 -0.16 -6.90
C GLU A 85 14.16 0.82 -7.04
N GLU A 86 13.88 1.29 -8.25
CA GLU A 86 12.73 2.15 -8.54
C GLU A 86 11.42 1.39 -8.34
N ARG A 87 11.31 0.16 -8.84
CA ARG A 87 10.13 -0.69 -8.66
C ARG A 87 9.91 -1.09 -7.19
N GLU A 88 10.97 -1.37 -6.43
CA GLU A 88 10.89 -1.58 -4.98
C GLU A 88 10.35 -0.33 -4.26
N SER A 89 10.79 0.86 -4.66
CA SER A 89 10.31 2.11 -4.08
C SER A 89 8.83 2.35 -4.37
N TYR A 90 8.36 2.06 -5.59
CA TYR A 90 6.94 2.15 -5.93
C TYR A 90 6.10 1.11 -5.19
N LEU A 91 6.62 -0.12 -5.03
CA LEU A 91 5.95 -1.16 -4.25
C LEU A 91 5.78 -0.75 -2.78
N ALA A 92 6.82 -0.15 -2.19
CA ALA A 92 6.74 0.39 -0.83
C ALA A 92 5.69 1.51 -0.72
N ALA A 93 5.59 2.38 -1.73
CA ALA A 93 4.58 3.43 -1.77
C ALA A 93 3.15 2.87 -1.90
N ILE A 94 2.94 1.80 -2.69
CA ILE A 94 1.66 1.08 -2.75
C ILE A 94 1.29 0.52 -1.37
N ASN A 95 2.24 -0.12 -0.69
CA ASN A 95 2.00 -0.65 0.66
C ASN A 95 1.62 0.47 1.65
N ASP A 96 2.33 1.60 1.62
CA ASP A 96 2.03 2.73 2.51
C ASP A 96 0.63 3.30 2.24
N ALA A 97 0.25 3.47 0.98
CA ALA A 97 -1.10 3.91 0.58
C ALA A 97 -2.18 2.90 1.00
N ALA A 98 -1.92 1.60 0.84
CA ALA A 98 -2.84 0.54 1.29
C ALA A 98 -3.06 0.59 2.81
N GLN A 99 -1.99 0.77 3.60
CA GLN A 99 -2.10 0.92 5.05
C GLN A 99 -2.85 2.21 5.44
N ALA A 100 -2.64 3.31 4.70
CA ALA A 100 -3.38 4.55 4.92
C ALA A 100 -4.88 4.36 4.66
N MET A 101 -5.27 3.76 3.52
CA MET A 101 -6.66 3.42 3.23
C MET A 101 -7.28 2.57 4.33
N GLN A 102 -6.57 1.56 4.83
CA GLN A 102 -7.08 0.70 5.91
C GLN A 102 -7.30 1.47 7.22
N MET A 103 -6.42 2.42 7.58
CA MET A 103 -6.62 3.27 8.76
C MET A 103 -7.86 4.15 8.62
N GLU A 104 -8.05 4.79 7.47
CA GLU A 104 -9.24 5.60 7.19
C GLU A 104 -10.52 4.74 7.18
N ASN A 105 -10.40 3.51 6.67
CA ASN A 105 -11.49 2.56 6.67
C ASN A 105 -11.93 2.14 8.09
N GLU A 106 -11.00 2.08 9.04
CA GLU A 106 -11.31 1.83 10.46
C GLU A 106 -12.07 3.00 11.12
N ILE A 107 -11.83 4.23 10.66
CA ILE A 107 -12.59 5.41 11.10
C ILE A 107 -14.05 5.28 10.62
N ILE A 108 -14.25 4.93 9.35
CA ILE A 108 -15.59 4.67 8.79
C ILE A 108 -16.28 3.55 9.58
N ALA A 109 -15.60 2.44 9.85
CA ALA A 109 -16.16 1.35 10.67
C ALA A 109 -16.60 1.82 12.06
N THR A 110 -15.82 2.68 12.71
CA THR A 110 -16.17 3.26 14.01
C THR A 110 -17.43 4.13 13.91
N VAL A 111 -17.56 4.92 12.85
CA VAL A 111 -18.77 5.73 12.59
C VAL A 111 -19.99 4.85 12.33
N LEU A 112 -19.82 3.74 11.60
CA LEU A 112 -20.90 2.78 11.36
C LEU A 112 -21.44 2.15 12.66
N GLU A 113 -20.56 1.91 13.65
CA GLU A 113 -20.93 1.33 14.95
C GLU A 113 -21.59 2.34 15.91
N ASP A 114 -21.05 3.56 16.00
CA ASP A 114 -21.37 4.53 17.06
C ASP A 114 -22.10 5.81 16.57
N GLY A 115 -22.24 5.99 15.25
CA GLY A 115 -22.77 7.19 14.61
C GLY A 115 -24.30 7.34 14.67
N ASP A 116 -24.78 8.58 14.48
CA ASP A 116 -26.21 8.85 14.32
C ASP A 116 -26.66 8.57 12.89
N SER A 117 -27.35 7.44 12.70
CA SER A 117 -27.81 6.94 11.40
C SER A 117 -28.77 7.87 10.64
N GLU A 118 -29.33 8.90 11.29
CA GLU A 118 -30.28 9.81 10.62
C GLU A 118 -29.60 10.87 9.73
N GLU A 119 -28.28 11.10 9.89
CA GLU A 119 -27.54 12.15 9.18
C GLU A 119 -26.51 11.61 8.16
N LEU A 120 -26.23 10.29 8.16
CA LEU A 120 -25.20 9.67 7.34
C LEU A 120 -25.76 8.66 6.32
N PRO A 121 -25.12 8.52 5.13
CA PRO A 121 -25.45 7.47 4.16
C PRO A 121 -24.87 6.12 4.63
N MET A 122 -25.52 5.50 5.63
CA MET A 122 -24.97 4.34 6.34
C MET A 122 -24.79 3.11 5.44
N ASP A 123 -25.73 2.87 4.53
CA ASP A 123 -25.69 1.71 3.62
C ASP A 123 -24.50 1.85 2.64
N GLU A 124 -24.27 3.07 2.15
CA GLU A 124 -23.18 3.39 1.22
C GLU A 124 -21.81 3.40 1.92
N LEU A 125 -21.75 3.90 3.16
CA LEU A 125 -20.54 3.82 3.99
C LEU A 125 -20.20 2.37 4.37
N GLU A 126 -21.19 1.52 4.64
CA GLU A 126 -20.98 0.08 4.87
C GLU A 126 -20.41 -0.58 3.60
N GLN A 127 -20.96 -0.26 2.43
CA GLN A 127 -20.44 -0.77 1.17
C GLN A 127 -19.00 -0.29 0.90
N LEU A 128 -18.71 1.00 1.05
CA LEU A 128 -17.36 1.55 0.91
C LEU A 128 -16.40 0.87 1.90
N ASN A 129 -16.86 0.61 3.12
CA ASN A 129 -16.05 -0.07 4.12
C ASN A 129 -15.63 -1.47 3.72
N GLU A 130 -16.59 -2.25 3.20
CA GLU A 130 -16.35 -3.60 2.68
C GLU A 130 -15.42 -3.60 1.46
N GLN A 131 -15.65 -2.70 0.49
CA GLN A 131 -14.82 -2.63 -0.72
C GLN A 131 -13.38 -2.19 -0.41
N THR A 132 -13.20 -1.18 0.44
CA THR A 132 -11.88 -0.70 0.84
C THR A 132 -11.09 -1.79 1.58
N ALA A 133 -11.75 -2.57 2.44
CA ALA A 133 -11.13 -3.70 3.12
C ALA A 133 -10.73 -4.83 2.15
N SER A 134 -11.56 -5.09 1.13
CA SER A 134 -11.28 -6.06 0.07
C SER A 134 -10.07 -5.64 -0.77
N LEU A 135 -10.07 -4.40 -1.27
CA LEU A 135 -8.96 -3.80 -2.00
C LEU A 135 -7.65 -3.85 -1.20
N HIS A 136 -7.68 -3.51 0.09
CA HIS A 136 -6.50 -3.60 0.96
C HIS A 136 -5.91 -5.02 1.02
N ASN A 137 -6.75 -6.06 1.03
CA ASN A 137 -6.25 -7.44 1.05
C ASN A 137 -5.57 -7.81 -0.27
N GLU A 138 -6.18 -7.51 -1.41
CA GLU A 138 -5.57 -7.78 -2.73
C GLU A 138 -4.26 -6.98 -2.91
N LEU A 139 -4.20 -5.74 -2.42
CA LEU A 139 -2.97 -4.95 -2.43
C LEU A 139 -1.86 -5.56 -1.56
N ASN A 140 -2.19 -6.11 -0.39
CA ASN A 140 -1.19 -6.80 0.43
C ASN A 140 -0.67 -8.07 -0.24
N ASP A 141 -1.56 -8.86 -0.84
CA ASP A 141 -1.18 -10.08 -1.56
C ASP A 141 -0.28 -9.75 -2.76
N TYR A 142 -0.57 -8.66 -3.48
CA TYR A 142 0.28 -8.15 -4.54
C TYR A 142 1.63 -7.65 -4.04
N VAL A 143 1.67 -6.88 -2.94
CA VAL A 143 2.92 -6.39 -2.34
C VAL A 143 3.83 -7.55 -1.94
N GLU A 144 3.28 -8.61 -1.34
CA GLU A 144 4.05 -9.80 -0.97
C GLU A 144 4.57 -10.54 -2.22
N THR A 145 3.69 -10.78 -3.20
CA THR A 145 4.01 -11.55 -4.41
C THR A 145 5.03 -10.83 -5.28
N TYR A 146 4.78 -9.56 -5.59
CA TYR A 146 5.68 -8.74 -6.41
C TYR A 146 7.00 -8.46 -5.70
N GLY A 147 7.01 -8.33 -4.37
CA GLY A 147 8.25 -8.26 -3.58
C GLY A 147 9.13 -9.52 -3.74
N SER A 148 8.51 -10.70 -3.77
CA SER A 148 9.22 -11.97 -4.04
C SER A 148 9.73 -12.05 -5.48
N GLU A 149 8.99 -11.50 -6.45
CA GLU A 149 9.43 -11.39 -7.84
C GLU A 149 10.68 -10.50 -7.94
N LEU A 150 10.67 -9.30 -7.34
CA LEU A 150 11.81 -8.39 -7.35
C LEU A 150 13.06 -9.02 -6.72
N GLN A 151 12.90 -9.76 -5.61
CA GLN A 151 13.99 -10.52 -5.01
C GLN A 151 14.55 -11.58 -5.98
N THR A 152 13.67 -12.30 -6.68
CA THR A 152 14.07 -13.33 -7.66
C THR A 152 14.86 -12.70 -8.81
N GLN A 153 14.43 -11.54 -9.30
CA GLN A 153 15.13 -10.78 -10.33
C GLN A 153 16.49 -10.28 -9.84
N ASP A 154 16.57 -9.74 -8.62
CA ASP A 154 17.85 -9.29 -8.01
C ASP A 154 18.86 -10.44 -7.88
N GLU A 155 18.41 -11.61 -7.42
CA GLU A 155 19.23 -12.81 -7.29
C GLU A 155 19.75 -13.27 -8.67
N TYR A 156 18.88 -13.27 -9.69
CA TYR A 156 19.25 -13.62 -11.04
C TYR A 156 20.30 -12.67 -11.63
N PHE A 157 20.03 -11.36 -11.62
CA PHE A 157 20.96 -10.37 -12.19
C PHE A 157 22.29 -10.32 -11.43
N SER A 158 22.28 -10.49 -10.10
CA SER A 158 23.51 -10.58 -9.32
C SER A 158 24.34 -11.81 -9.69
N GLY A 159 23.68 -12.94 -9.98
CA GLY A 159 24.36 -14.17 -10.40
C GLY A 159 25.00 -14.11 -11.80
N LEU A 160 24.53 -13.21 -12.68
CA LEU A 160 25.17 -12.97 -13.98
C LEU A 160 26.57 -12.37 -13.86
N GLY A 161 26.89 -11.72 -12.73
CA GLY A 161 28.24 -11.25 -12.44
C GLY A 161 29.22 -12.38 -12.10
N GLU A 162 28.73 -13.57 -11.78
CA GLU A 162 29.57 -14.74 -11.53
C GLU A 162 29.89 -15.49 -12.83
N ASP A 163 30.83 -16.46 -12.80
CA ASP A 163 31.13 -17.38 -13.92
C ASP A 163 29.88 -18.26 -14.21
N SER A 164 28.87 -17.67 -14.83
CA SER A 164 27.57 -18.24 -15.14
C SER A 164 27.60 -18.89 -16.52
N ASP A 165 26.95 -20.06 -16.62
CA ASP A 165 26.86 -20.80 -17.88
C ASP A 165 25.52 -20.57 -18.59
N PHE A 166 25.35 -21.18 -19.76
CA PHE A 166 24.12 -21.04 -20.53
C PHE A 166 22.89 -21.64 -19.83
N GLU A 167 23.08 -22.63 -18.94
CA GLU A 167 21.99 -23.23 -18.17
C GLU A 167 21.47 -22.24 -17.13
N PHE A 168 22.36 -21.54 -16.42
CA PHE A 168 21.99 -20.44 -15.52
C PHE A 168 21.17 -19.34 -16.22
N LEU A 169 21.60 -18.91 -17.41
CA LEU A 169 20.88 -17.90 -18.20
C LEU A 169 19.48 -18.37 -18.62
N ALA A 170 19.35 -19.60 -19.10
CA ALA A 170 18.06 -20.13 -19.56
C ALA A 170 17.07 -20.35 -18.40
N ASP A 171 17.53 -20.97 -17.31
CA ASP A 171 16.73 -21.24 -16.12
C ASP A 171 16.32 -19.94 -15.42
N GLY A 172 17.22 -18.95 -15.40
CA GLY A 172 16.94 -17.63 -14.82
C GLY A 172 15.84 -16.88 -15.56
N ILE A 173 15.85 -16.88 -16.90
CA ILE A 173 14.78 -16.26 -17.70
C ILE A 173 13.43 -16.97 -17.47
N GLU A 174 13.41 -18.30 -17.39
CA GLU A 174 12.18 -19.06 -17.07
C GLU A 174 11.66 -18.68 -15.67
N THR A 175 12.55 -18.63 -14.68
CA THR A 175 12.19 -18.29 -13.30
C THR A 175 11.63 -16.87 -13.17
N VAL A 176 12.23 -15.89 -13.86
CA VAL A 176 11.74 -14.50 -13.88
C VAL A 176 10.36 -14.41 -14.54
N ASN A 177 10.16 -15.08 -15.66
CA ASN A 177 8.86 -15.07 -16.36
C ASN A 177 7.75 -15.72 -15.53
N ASP A 178 8.05 -16.86 -14.88
CA ASP A 178 7.08 -17.56 -14.03
C ASP A 178 6.65 -16.69 -12.83
N ALA A 179 7.61 -15.99 -12.20
CA ALA A 179 7.31 -15.07 -11.10
C ALA A 179 6.47 -13.86 -11.55
N GLN A 180 6.75 -13.31 -12.73
CA GLN A 180 6.00 -12.18 -13.30
C GLN A 180 4.56 -12.56 -13.65
N GLU A 181 4.32 -13.77 -14.17
CA GLU A 181 2.98 -14.24 -14.51
C GLU A 181 2.06 -14.27 -13.27
N GLU A 182 2.57 -14.68 -12.11
CA GLU A 182 1.80 -14.71 -10.86
C GLU A 182 1.42 -13.31 -10.39
N ALA A 183 2.37 -12.36 -10.40
CA ALA A 183 2.10 -10.98 -9.99
C ALA A 183 1.12 -10.27 -10.94
N HIS A 184 1.24 -10.49 -12.25
CA HIS A 184 0.33 -9.90 -13.25
C HIS A 184 -1.11 -10.42 -13.15
N GLN A 185 -1.31 -11.66 -12.71
CA GLN A 185 -2.66 -12.17 -12.45
C GLN A 185 -3.34 -11.41 -11.31
N LEU A 186 -2.60 -11.01 -10.27
CA LEU A 186 -3.14 -10.23 -9.15
C LEU A 186 -3.55 -8.81 -9.57
N LEU A 187 -2.93 -8.24 -10.61
CA LEU A 187 -3.34 -6.93 -11.13
C LEU A 187 -4.76 -6.95 -11.72
N GLU A 188 -5.25 -8.08 -12.21
CA GLU A 188 -6.64 -8.21 -12.66
C GLU A 188 -7.61 -8.09 -11.47
N ASN A 189 -7.31 -8.76 -10.35
CA ASN A 189 -8.12 -8.65 -9.13
C ASN A 189 -8.09 -7.23 -8.58
N ILE A 190 -6.90 -6.62 -8.48
CA ILE A 190 -6.76 -5.24 -8.00
C ILE A 190 -7.54 -4.28 -8.89
N HIS A 191 -7.52 -4.46 -10.21
CA HIS A 191 -8.30 -3.62 -11.12
C HIS A 191 -9.81 -3.69 -10.81
N ASP A 192 -10.33 -4.91 -10.62
CA ASP A 192 -11.74 -5.11 -10.29
C ASP A 192 -12.09 -4.47 -8.93
N GLU A 193 -11.24 -4.62 -7.91
CA GLU A 193 -11.45 -4.02 -6.58
C GLU A 193 -11.30 -2.49 -6.58
N LEU A 194 -10.38 -1.92 -7.37
CA LEU A 194 -10.25 -0.48 -7.57
C LEU A 194 -11.52 0.09 -8.21
N LEU A 195 -12.08 -0.60 -9.21
CA LEU A 195 -13.36 -0.20 -9.82
C LEU A 195 -14.51 -0.34 -8.83
N ALA A 196 -14.55 -1.41 -8.03
CA ALA A 196 -15.60 -1.58 -7.02
C ALA A 196 -15.55 -0.48 -5.95
N THR A 197 -14.35 -0.11 -5.52
CA THR A 197 -14.11 0.97 -4.55
C THR A 197 -14.48 2.33 -5.14
N GLU A 198 -14.11 2.62 -6.40
CA GLU A 198 -14.53 3.83 -7.12
C GLU A 198 -16.05 3.98 -7.14
N ASN A 199 -16.78 2.93 -7.53
CA ASN A 199 -18.24 2.97 -7.56
C ASN A 199 -18.83 3.25 -6.16
N ALA A 200 -18.25 2.65 -5.11
CA ALA A 200 -18.69 2.90 -3.73
C ALA A 200 -18.42 4.34 -3.27
N LEU A 201 -17.29 4.94 -3.68
CA LEU A 201 -16.98 6.35 -3.44
C LEU A 201 -17.99 7.28 -4.15
N GLU A 202 -18.27 7.01 -5.44
CA GLU A 202 -19.26 7.78 -6.21
C GLU A 202 -20.67 7.72 -5.57
N ASP A 203 -21.08 6.55 -5.06
CA ASP A 203 -22.37 6.37 -4.41
C ASP A 203 -22.49 7.21 -3.11
N VAL A 204 -21.40 7.34 -2.34
CA VAL A 204 -21.35 8.22 -1.15
C VAL A 204 -21.48 9.70 -1.53
N ASP A 205 -20.73 10.14 -2.54
CA ASP A 205 -20.70 11.54 -3.02
C ASP A 205 -22.07 12.02 -3.55
N THR A 206 -22.77 11.17 -4.29
CA THR A 206 -24.06 11.55 -4.90
C THR A 206 -25.18 11.82 -3.88
N LEU A 207 -25.06 11.29 -2.66
CA LEU A 207 -26.02 11.51 -1.56
C LEU A 207 -25.76 12.79 -0.78
N GLU A 208 -24.50 13.23 -0.72
CA GLU A 208 -24.14 14.52 -0.13
C GLU A 208 -24.72 15.68 -0.98
N GLU A 209 -24.65 15.58 -2.31
CA GLU A 209 -25.25 16.57 -3.21
C GLU A 209 -26.79 16.58 -3.17
N ALA A 210 -27.43 15.43 -2.90
CA ALA A 210 -28.88 15.31 -2.85
C ALA A 210 -29.52 15.80 -1.53
N SER A 211 -28.72 15.94 -0.47
CA SER A 211 -29.15 16.35 0.87
C SER A 211 -28.90 17.83 1.19
N ALA A 212 -28.13 18.55 0.36
CA ALA A 212 -27.86 19.99 0.44
C ALA A 212 -28.92 20.90 -0.24
#